data_AF-A0A183CB69-F1
#
_entry.id   AF-A0A183CB69-F1
#
_cell.length_a   1.000
_cell.length_b   1.000
_cell.length_c   1.000
_cell.angle_alpha   90.00
_cell.angle_beta   90.00
_cell.angle_gamma   90.00
#
_symmetry.space_group_name_H-M   'P 1'
#
loop_
_entity.id
_entity.type
_entity.pdbx_description
1 polymer ?
#
loop_
_entity_poly.entity_id
_entity_poly.type
_entity_poly.pdbx_seq_one_letter_code
_entity_poly.pdbx_strand_id
1 'polypeptide(L)'
;MSQGEAKPAQVAANTLRGGHFRYYDFVMAAFVAIILLSNVLGAGKVSQVWLPVYNDYWPFGAGILFFPVSYVIGDVLTEVYGYARARRVIGAGTGAVLFMAVMSWVVVALPPAPSWGNQAAYETIFGQVPRIVLASVCAFWAGEFVNSYVLARMKLWTGGKMLWTRTIGSTIAGEGIDSLIFYPLAFLGAEGWTTALVIQVLFTQWALKVAWEVILTPVTYLVVGFLKRREGVDVFDEGTDFTPFATRHVGLAKDALHIYVGLTLFLGAALAFRWPLRSWKPWLVALAAALLGEAWDLRDNLVHHIPHAADPRPNHEAPGTQICEYPKE
;
A
#
# COMPACT_ATOMS: atom_id res chain seq x y z
N MET A 1 17.58 4.02 42.20
CA MET A 1 16.45 4.95 41.96
C MET A 1 15.90 4.61 40.59
N SER A 2 14.68 4.07 40.54
CA SER A 2 13.98 3.74 39.30
C SER A 2 13.67 5.06 38.58
N GLN A 3 14.32 5.32 37.45
CA GLN A 3 13.86 6.38 36.55
C GLN A 3 12.52 5.89 35.98
N GLY A 4 11.42 6.47 36.44
CA GLY A 4 10.12 6.21 35.83
C GLY A 4 10.19 6.60 34.37
N GLU A 5 10.09 5.62 33.47
CA GLU A 5 9.93 5.87 32.04
C GLU A 5 8.71 6.78 31.86
N ALA A 6 8.97 8.04 31.47
CA ALA A 6 7.93 8.99 31.14
C ALA A 6 7.09 8.39 30.00
N LYS A 7 5.77 8.29 30.20
CA LYS A 7 4.86 7.85 29.13
C LYS A 7 5.02 8.80 27.94
N PRO A 8 5.06 8.27 26.69
CA PRO A 8 5.17 9.11 25.51
C PRO A 8 4.02 10.14 25.49
N ALA A 9 4.33 11.38 25.11
CA ALA A 9 3.34 12.44 25.07
C ALA A 9 2.36 12.18 23.92
N GLN A 10 1.05 12.25 24.19
CA GLN A 10 0.05 12.16 23.13
C GLN A 10 0.06 13.45 22.32
N VAL A 11 0.28 13.34 21.01
CA VAL A 11 0.36 14.50 20.12
C VAL A 11 -0.58 14.30 18.94
N ALA A 12 -1.48 15.26 18.69
CA ALA A 12 -2.37 15.23 17.55
C ALA A 12 -1.57 15.40 16.25
N ALA A 13 -1.82 14.55 15.24
CA ALA A 13 -1.05 14.51 13.98
C ALA A 13 -0.91 15.90 13.30
N ASN A 14 -1.94 16.74 13.41
CA ASN A 14 -1.97 18.10 12.82
C ASN A 14 -1.01 19.10 13.48
N THR A 15 -0.61 18.86 14.74
CA THR A 15 0.31 19.73 15.48
C THR A 15 1.79 19.45 15.17
N LEU A 16 2.08 18.32 14.52
CA LEU A 16 3.44 17.87 14.17
C LEU A 16 3.95 18.41 12.83
N ARG A 17 3.31 19.43 12.24
CA ARG A 17 3.77 20.07 11.00
C ARG A 17 5.10 20.79 11.25
N GLY A 18 6.23 20.08 11.06
CA GLY A 18 7.58 20.63 11.14
C GLY A 18 8.53 19.93 12.13
N GLY A 19 8.06 18.99 12.94
CA GLY A 19 8.92 18.22 13.85
C GLY A 19 9.74 17.16 13.10
N HIS A 20 11.07 17.18 13.27
CA HIS A 20 11.98 16.12 12.81
C HIS A 20 11.90 14.93 13.76
N PHE A 21 11.52 13.76 13.24
CA PHE A 21 11.63 12.50 13.97
C PHE A 21 13.00 11.89 13.75
N ARG A 22 13.59 11.34 14.79
CA ARG A 22 14.98 10.89 14.74
C ARG A 22 15.16 9.66 13.85
N TYR A 23 14.15 8.80 13.79
CA TYR A 23 14.20 7.52 13.10
C TYR A 23 13.35 7.48 11.82
N TYR A 24 12.50 8.46 11.56
CA TYR A 24 11.60 8.45 10.41
C TYR A 24 12.33 8.25 9.08
N ASP A 25 13.39 9.02 8.82
CA ASP A 25 14.14 8.92 7.57
C ASP A 25 14.84 7.56 7.40
N PHE A 26 15.35 7.00 8.51
CA PHE A 26 15.94 5.65 8.49
C PHE A 26 14.90 4.56 8.24
N VAL A 27 13.71 4.67 8.84
CA VAL A 27 12.61 3.73 8.62
C VAL A 27 12.09 3.84 7.19
N MET A 28 11.97 5.06 6.66
CA MET A 28 11.63 5.29 5.25
C MET A 28 12.68 4.68 4.31
N ALA A 29 13.97 4.94 4.55
CA ALA A 29 15.06 4.37 3.74
C ALA A 29 15.07 2.84 3.80
N ALA A 30 14.86 2.26 4.99
CA ALA A 30 14.74 0.82 5.17
C ALA A 30 13.55 0.24 4.39
N PHE A 31 12.38 0.89 4.46
CA PHE A 31 11.20 0.48 3.71
C PHE A 31 11.47 0.46 2.20
N VAL A 32 12.03 1.56 1.66
CA VAL A 32 12.35 1.67 0.23
C VAL A 32 13.41 0.65 -0.18
N ALA A 33 14.44 0.42 0.62
CA ALA A 33 15.47 -0.58 0.33
C ALA A 33 14.87 -2.00 0.31
N ILE A 34 14.06 -2.35 1.31
CA ILE A 34 13.45 -3.68 1.43
C ILE A 34 12.50 -3.94 0.26
N ILE A 35 11.64 -2.98 -0.11
CA ILE A 35 10.69 -3.18 -1.20
C ILE A 35 11.42 -3.35 -2.54
N LEU A 36 12.47 -2.57 -2.81
CA LEU A 36 13.28 -2.70 -4.03
C LEU A 36 14.00 -4.06 -4.09
N LEU A 37 14.73 -4.42 -3.02
CA LEU A 37 15.48 -5.67 -2.96
C LEU A 37 14.57 -6.89 -3.02
N SER A 38 13.40 -6.83 -2.39
CA SER A 38 12.42 -7.92 -2.43
C SER A 38 11.87 -8.14 -3.85
N ASN A 39 11.63 -7.06 -4.60
CA ASN A 39 11.18 -7.15 -5.99
C ASN A 39 12.28 -7.71 -6.91
N VAL A 40 13.53 -7.28 -6.75
CA VAL A 40 14.64 -7.73 -7.61
C VAL A 40 15.08 -9.15 -7.29
N LEU A 41 15.25 -9.49 -6.01
CA LEU A 41 15.81 -10.77 -5.58
C LEU A 41 14.75 -11.87 -5.45
N GLY A 42 13.53 -11.50 -5.08
CA GLY A 42 12.51 -12.44 -4.63
C GLY A 42 11.40 -12.73 -5.64
N ALA A 43 10.98 -11.75 -6.44
CA ALA A 43 9.74 -11.85 -7.21
C ALA A 43 9.78 -12.95 -8.30
N GLY A 44 10.92 -13.09 -8.99
CA GLY A 44 11.06 -14.06 -10.09
C GLY A 44 11.53 -15.45 -9.67
N LYS A 45 11.95 -15.65 -8.41
CA LYS A 45 12.57 -16.91 -7.97
C LYS A 45 11.56 -17.83 -7.29
N VAL A 46 11.20 -18.91 -7.97
CA VAL A 46 10.52 -20.05 -7.35
C VAL A 46 11.54 -20.86 -6.55
N SER A 47 11.23 -21.11 -5.28
CA SER A 47 12.01 -21.96 -4.36
C SER A 47 11.13 -23.12 -3.89
N GLN A 48 11.74 -24.10 -3.23
CA GLN A 48 11.02 -25.26 -2.73
C GLN A 48 11.43 -25.59 -1.29
N VAL A 49 10.49 -26.11 -0.51
CA VAL A 49 10.71 -26.56 0.87
C VAL A 49 10.16 -27.96 1.03
N TRP A 50 10.89 -28.82 1.74
CA TRP A 50 10.40 -30.16 2.08
C TRP A 50 9.34 -30.06 3.17
N LEU A 51 8.12 -30.53 2.89
CA LEU A 51 7.03 -30.53 3.87
C LEU A 51 6.72 -31.97 4.32
N PRO A 52 6.97 -32.32 5.60
CA PRO A 52 6.70 -33.67 6.12
C PRO A 52 5.24 -34.11 5.96
N VAL A 53 4.29 -33.17 5.99
CA VAL A 53 2.85 -33.44 5.84
C VAL A 53 2.49 -33.94 4.43
N TYR A 54 3.23 -33.50 3.41
CA TYR A 54 3.00 -33.87 2.02
C TYR A 54 3.99 -34.92 1.51
N ASN A 55 5.03 -35.22 2.30
CA ASN A 55 6.13 -36.11 1.93
C ASN A 55 6.75 -35.77 0.55
N ASP A 56 6.78 -34.48 0.21
CA ASP A 56 7.30 -33.96 -1.05
C ASP A 56 7.76 -32.49 -0.90
N TYR A 57 8.41 -31.98 -1.95
CA TYR A 57 8.81 -30.58 -2.07
C TYR A 57 7.63 -29.71 -2.50
N TRP A 58 7.35 -28.66 -1.72
CA TRP A 58 6.34 -27.67 -2.04
C TRP A 58 6.96 -26.40 -2.64
N PRO A 59 6.54 -25.97 -3.85
CA PRO A 59 7.03 -24.74 -4.46
C PRO A 59 6.43 -23.49 -3.81
N PHE A 60 7.25 -22.47 -3.62
CA PHE A 60 6.83 -21.16 -3.13
C PHE A 60 7.68 -20.04 -3.73
N GLY A 61 7.19 -18.80 -3.72
CA GLY A 61 7.96 -17.65 -4.21
C GLY A 61 8.95 -17.17 -3.16
N ALA A 62 10.24 -17.07 -3.49
CA ALA A 62 11.28 -16.63 -2.55
C ALA A 62 11.02 -15.24 -1.96
N GLY A 63 10.29 -14.38 -2.70
CA GLY A 63 9.89 -13.05 -2.25
C GLY A 63 9.06 -13.04 -0.95
N ILE A 64 8.35 -14.14 -0.61
CA ILE A 64 7.55 -14.22 0.62
C ILE A 64 8.39 -14.07 1.90
N LEU A 65 9.71 -14.28 1.84
CA LEU A 65 10.57 -14.17 3.02
C LEU A 65 10.76 -12.73 3.49
N PHE A 66 10.78 -11.77 2.54
CA PHE A 66 11.15 -10.39 2.84
C PHE A 66 9.96 -9.43 2.73
N PHE A 67 8.95 -9.76 1.94
CA PHE A 67 7.74 -8.96 1.78
C PHE A 67 7.00 -8.67 3.11
N PRO A 68 6.86 -9.63 4.05
CA PRO A 68 6.25 -9.38 5.36
C PRO A 68 6.98 -8.31 6.18
N VAL A 69 8.30 -8.18 6.02
CA VAL A 69 9.09 -7.16 6.73
C VAL A 69 8.69 -5.76 6.27
N SER A 70 8.42 -5.55 4.98
CA SER A 70 7.93 -4.25 4.49
C SER A 70 6.55 -3.90 5.02
N TYR A 71 5.64 -4.88 5.19
CA TYR A 71 4.32 -4.63 5.79
C TYR A 71 4.44 -4.21 7.25
N VAL A 72 5.22 -4.95 8.05
CA VAL A 72 5.48 -4.58 9.46
C VAL A 72 6.05 -3.17 9.57
N ILE A 73 6.97 -2.79 8.69
CA ILE A 73 7.50 -1.42 8.66
C ILE A 73 6.40 -0.41 8.29
N GLY A 74 5.52 -0.72 7.34
CA GLY A 74 4.37 0.10 6.98
C GLY A 74 3.41 0.34 8.15
N ASP A 75 3.10 -0.72 8.92
CA ASP A 75 2.25 -0.64 10.10
C ASP A 75 2.91 0.19 11.19
N VAL A 76 4.19 -0.06 11.48
CA VAL A 76 4.99 0.72 12.41
C VAL A 76 5.02 2.19 12.02
N LEU A 77 5.18 2.50 10.73
CA LEU A 77 5.20 3.88 10.25
C LEU A 77 3.88 4.60 10.52
N THR A 78 2.77 3.92 10.27
CA THR A 78 1.42 4.47 10.48
C THR A 78 1.17 4.67 11.97
N GLU A 79 1.51 3.69 12.79
CA GLU A 79 1.26 3.69 14.23
C GLU A 79 2.17 4.63 15.02
N VAL A 80 3.41 4.87 14.57
CA VAL A 80 4.38 5.74 15.27
C VAL A 80 4.33 7.18 14.74
N TYR A 81 4.21 7.37 13.42
CA TYR A 81 4.38 8.68 12.78
C TYR A 81 3.09 9.26 12.17
N GLY A 82 2.00 8.48 12.17
CA GLY A 82 0.68 8.85 11.67
C GLY A 82 0.49 8.62 10.17
N TYR A 83 -0.78 8.51 9.76
CA TYR A 83 -1.19 8.18 8.39
C TYR A 83 -0.58 9.10 7.31
N ALA A 84 -0.51 10.40 7.57
CA ALA A 84 0.00 11.37 6.59
C ALA A 84 1.49 11.15 6.24
N ARG A 85 2.31 10.76 7.22
CA ARG A 85 3.73 10.48 7.01
C ARG A 85 3.96 9.09 6.43
N ALA A 86 3.16 8.10 6.81
CA ALA A 86 3.17 6.77 6.20
C ALA A 86 2.87 6.84 4.69
N ARG A 87 1.88 7.64 4.27
CA ARG A 87 1.59 7.87 2.83
C ARG A 87 2.77 8.44 2.04
N ARG A 88 3.60 9.31 2.64
CA ARG A 88 4.80 9.81 1.97
C ARG A 88 5.81 8.69 1.73
N VAL A 89 5.99 7.79 2.70
CA VAL A 89 6.89 6.64 2.55
C VAL A 89 6.37 5.67 1.49
N ILE A 90 5.06 5.40 1.47
CA ILE A 90 4.42 4.59 0.42
C ILE A 90 4.64 5.24 -0.95
N GLY A 91 4.40 6.55 -1.08
CA GLY A 91 4.64 7.28 -2.33
C GLY A 91 6.10 7.22 -2.79
N ALA A 92 7.05 7.36 -1.87
CA ALA A 92 8.49 7.22 -2.16
C ALA A 92 8.83 5.79 -2.61
N GLY A 93 8.30 4.76 -1.95
CA GLY A 93 8.47 3.36 -2.33
C GLY A 93 7.90 3.05 -3.71
N THR A 94 6.67 3.49 -4.00
CA THR A 94 6.03 3.34 -5.31
C THR A 94 6.86 4.03 -6.41
N GLY A 95 7.30 5.27 -6.17
CA GLY A 95 8.17 5.99 -7.10
C GLY A 95 9.49 5.26 -7.36
N ALA A 96 10.11 4.71 -6.31
CA ALA A 96 11.35 3.95 -6.43
C ALA A 96 11.16 2.65 -7.23
N VAL A 97 10.09 1.90 -6.98
CA VAL A 97 9.78 0.65 -7.70
C VAL A 97 9.46 0.91 -9.18
N LEU A 98 8.74 1.99 -9.49
CA LEU A 98 8.50 2.44 -10.87
C LEU A 98 9.81 2.84 -11.56
N PHE A 99 10.66 3.61 -10.88
CA PHE A 99 11.96 3.99 -11.41
C PHE A 99 12.85 2.78 -11.67
N MET A 100 12.88 1.82 -10.74
CA MET A 100 13.58 0.54 -10.91
C MET A 100 13.05 -0.26 -12.11
N ALA A 101 11.74 -0.29 -12.35
CA ALA A 101 11.18 -0.91 -13.55
C ALA A 101 11.67 -0.25 -14.84
N VAL A 102 11.70 1.09 -14.87
CA VAL A 102 12.24 1.85 -16.02
C VAL A 102 13.73 1.57 -16.21
N MET A 103 14.52 1.60 -15.14
CA MET A 103 15.94 1.27 -15.21
C MET A 103 16.17 -0.14 -15.74
N SER A 104 15.43 -1.13 -15.22
CA SER A 104 15.50 -2.53 -15.65
C SER A 104 15.18 -2.66 -17.14
N TRP A 105 14.11 -2.01 -17.59
CA TRP A 105 13.73 -2.00 -19.01
C TRP A 105 14.81 -1.37 -19.91
N VAL A 106 15.33 -0.21 -19.54
CA VAL A 106 16.37 0.49 -20.31
C VAL A 106 17.65 -0.35 -20.39
N VAL A 107 18.14 -0.87 -19.26
CA VAL A 107 19.41 -1.61 -19.22
C VAL A 107 19.31 -2.93 -19.98
N VAL A 108 18.19 -3.65 -19.87
CA VAL A 108 17.96 -4.90 -20.62
C VAL A 108 17.88 -4.63 -22.14
N ALA A 109 17.29 -3.51 -22.55
CA ALA A 109 17.11 -3.18 -23.97
C ALA A 109 18.37 -2.67 -24.67
N LEU A 110 19.44 -2.31 -23.92
CA LEU A 110 20.68 -1.84 -24.52
C LEU A 110 21.39 -2.99 -25.25
N PRO A 111 22.01 -2.72 -26.43
CA PRO A 111 22.75 -3.74 -27.15
C PRO A 111 23.96 -4.19 -26.30
N PRO A 112 24.12 -5.50 -26.06
CA PRO A 112 25.26 -6.00 -25.31
C PRO A 112 26.56 -5.79 -26.08
N ALA A 113 27.64 -5.48 -25.36
CA ALA A 113 28.98 -5.47 -25.96
C ALA A 113 29.35 -6.88 -26.47
N PRO A 114 30.20 -7.02 -27.51
CA PRO A 114 30.57 -8.34 -28.03
C PRO A 114 31.19 -9.30 -27.00
N SER A 115 31.82 -8.76 -25.94
CA SER A 115 32.40 -9.53 -24.84
C SER A 115 31.39 -9.92 -23.74
N TRP A 116 30.15 -9.44 -23.82
CA TRP A 116 29.11 -9.70 -22.82
C TRP A 116 28.34 -11.00 -23.14
N GLY A 117 28.74 -12.10 -22.49
CA GLY A 117 28.13 -13.43 -22.71
C GLY A 117 26.86 -13.71 -21.90
N ASN A 118 26.48 -12.84 -20.95
CA ASN A 118 25.41 -13.12 -19.98
C ASN A 118 24.05 -12.48 -20.34
N GLN A 119 23.87 -12.01 -21.58
CA GLN A 119 22.66 -11.29 -21.98
C GLN A 119 21.38 -12.09 -21.75
N ALA A 120 21.37 -13.38 -22.13
CA ALA A 120 20.19 -14.23 -21.97
C ALA A 120 19.78 -14.37 -20.50
N ALA A 121 20.73 -14.62 -19.59
CA ALA A 121 20.45 -14.71 -18.16
C ALA A 121 19.97 -13.36 -17.59
N TYR A 122 20.53 -12.25 -18.09
CA TYR A 122 20.13 -10.91 -17.69
C TYR A 122 18.68 -10.59 -18.10
N GLU A 123 18.30 -10.94 -19.34
CA GLU A 123 16.93 -10.83 -19.85
C GLU A 123 15.94 -11.69 -19.07
N THR A 124 16.30 -12.94 -18.74
CA THR A 124 15.45 -13.82 -17.93
C THR A 124 15.15 -13.24 -16.55
N ILE A 125 16.15 -12.65 -15.88
CA ILE A 125 15.99 -12.13 -14.52
C ILE A 125 15.31 -10.76 -14.53
N PHE A 126 15.79 -9.82 -15.34
CA PHE A 126 15.42 -8.41 -15.28
C PHE A 126 14.36 -8.00 -16.31
N GLY A 127 14.18 -8.78 -17.38
CA GLY A 127 13.18 -8.50 -18.42
C GLY A 127 11.74 -8.60 -17.93
N GLN A 128 11.48 -9.37 -16.88
CA GLN A 128 10.16 -9.50 -16.25
C GLN A 128 9.81 -8.37 -15.27
N VAL A 129 10.78 -7.57 -14.82
CA VAL A 129 10.58 -6.54 -13.79
C VAL A 129 9.49 -5.53 -14.18
N PRO A 130 9.45 -4.96 -15.41
CA PRO A 130 8.38 -4.03 -15.78
C PRO A 130 6.99 -4.65 -15.73
N ARG A 131 6.89 -5.93 -16.12
CA ARG A 131 5.64 -6.69 -16.08
C ARG A 131 5.17 -6.92 -14.64
N ILE A 132 6.09 -7.31 -13.75
CA ILE A 132 5.81 -7.52 -12.33
C ILE A 132 5.35 -6.22 -11.68
N VAL A 133 6.05 -5.11 -11.93
CA VAL A 133 5.68 -3.81 -11.36
C VAL A 133 4.32 -3.34 -11.87
N LEU A 134 4.02 -3.52 -13.15
CA LEU A 134 2.67 -3.21 -13.69
C LEU A 134 1.59 -4.07 -13.02
N ALA A 135 1.84 -5.37 -12.86
CA ALA A 135 0.93 -6.28 -12.16
C ALA A 135 0.72 -5.85 -10.71
N SER A 136 1.78 -5.48 -9.98
CA SER A 136 1.71 -4.99 -8.59
C SER A 136 0.89 -3.72 -8.47
N VAL A 137 1.06 -2.76 -9.38
CA VAL A 137 0.24 -1.54 -9.37
C VAL A 137 -1.23 -1.90 -9.54
N CYS A 138 -1.59 -2.65 -10.58
CA CYS A 138 -2.98 -3.04 -10.84
C CYS A 138 -3.62 -3.81 -9.67
N ALA A 139 -2.87 -4.77 -9.11
CA ALA A 139 -3.31 -5.59 -8.00
C ALA A 139 -3.50 -4.77 -6.72
N PHE A 140 -2.54 -3.90 -6.40
CA PHE A 140 -2.60 -3.02 -5.24
C PHE A 140 -3.85 -2.13 -5.26
N TRP A 141 -4.19 -1.52 -6.39
CA TRP A 141 -5.39 -0.67 -6.50
C TRP A 141 -6.68 -1.44 -6.22
N ALA A 142 -6.82 -2.62 -6.81
CA ALA A 142 -8.02 -3.44 -6.63
C ALA A 142 -8.09 -4.05 -5.22
N GLY A 143 -6.96 -4.56 -4.72
CA GLY A 143 -6.84 -5.13 -3.39
C GLY A 143 -7.12 -4.10 -2.30
N GLU A 144 -6.57 -2.90 -2.42
CA GLU A 144 -6.75 -1.84 -1.42
C GLU A 144 -8.19 -1.30 -1.38
N PHE A 145 -8.84 -1.21 -2.54
CA PHE A 145 -10.26 -0.85 -2.61
C PHE A 145 -11.12 -1.89 -1.89
N VAL A 146 -10.89 -3.18 -2.13
CA VAL A 146 -11.63 -4.28 -1.49
C VAL A 146 -11.34 -4.34 0.01
N ASN A 147 -10.06 -4.21 0.40
CA ASN A 147 -9.63 -4.15 1.80
C ASN A 147 -10.41 -3.05 2.55
N SER A 148 -10.35 -1.82 2.05
CA SER A 148 -11.01 -0.66 2.65
C SER A 148 -12.54 -0.83 2.72
N TYR A 149 -13.15 -1.34 1.66
CA TYR A 149 -14.59 -1.60 1.61
C TYR A 149 -15.02 -2.65 2.64
N VAL A 150 -14.33 -3.79 2.70
CA VAL A 150 -14.63 -4.88 3.64
C VAL A 150 -14.45 -4.40 5.08
N LEU A 151 -13.38 -3.66 5.37
CA LEU A 151 -13.16 -3.07 6.68
C LEU A 151 -14.31 -2.15 7.10
N ALA A 152 -14.76 -1.27 6.21
CA ALA A 152 -15.88 -0.35 6.46
C ALA A 152 -17.19 -1.11 6.70
N ARG A 153 -17.50 -2.12 5.87
CA ARG A 153 -18.72 -2.95 6.01
C ARG A 153 -18.71 -3.77 7.29
N MET A 154 -17.60 -4.40 7.63
CA MET A 154 -17.49 -5.20 8.85
C MET A 154 -17.55 -4.32 10.11
N LYS A 155 -17.10 -3.07 10.06
CA LYS A 155 -17.28 -2.08 11.15
C LYS A 155 -18.76 -1.82 11.44
N LEU A 156 -19.59 -1.73 10.41
CA LEU A 156 -21.04 -1.58 10.56
C LEU A 156 -21.66 -2.86 11.16
N TRP A 157 -21.27 -4.04 10.68
CA TRP A 157 -21.79 -5.32 11.16
C TRP A 157 -21.42 -5.63 12.61
N THR A 158 -20.22 -5.25 13.02
CA THR A 158 -19.71 -5.50 14.38
C THR A 158 -20.08 -4.39 15.37
N GLY A 159 -20.83 -3.37 14.94
CA GLY A 159 -21.17 -2.21 15.79
C GLY A 159 -19.92 -1.51 16.34
N GLY A 160 -18.82 -1.53 15.57
CA GLY A 160 -17.52 -1.00 15.99
C GLY A 160 -16.74 -1.86 17.00
N LYS A 161 -17.28 -2.99 17.47
CA LYS A 161 -16.60 -3.92 18.38
C LYS A 161 -15.70 -4.89 17.58
N MET A 162 -14.82 -5.65 18.24
CA MET A 162 -13.94 -6.66 17.61
C MET A 162 -13.08 -6.12 16.44
N LEU A 163 -12.00 -5.40 16.76
CA LEU A 163 -11.08 -4.87 15.75
C LEU A 163 -10.33 -5.97 14.98
N TRP A 164 -10.02 -7.08 15.65
CA TRP A 164 -9.26 -8.20 15.07
C TRP A 164 -9.99 -8.90 13.92
N THR A 165 -11.32 -9.03 13.99
CA THR A 165 -12.10 -9.65 12.89
C THR A 165 -12.08 -8.77 11.65
N ARG A 166 -12.04 -7.45 11.82
CA ARG A 166 -12.05 -6.49 10.72
C ARG A 166 -10.70 -6.41 10.03
N THR A 167 -9.61 -6.39 10.78
CA THR A 167 -8.25 -6.37 10.25
C THR A 167 -7.92 -7.66 9.53
N ILE A 168 -8.11 -8.82 10.17
CA ILE A 168 -7.85 -10.12 9.51
C ILE A 168 -8.83 -10.33 8.35
N GLY A 169 -10.12 -10.03 8.52
CA GLY A 169 -11.13 -10.21 7.48
C GLY A 169 -10.91 -9.33 6.25
N SER A 170 -10.50 -8.07 6.45
CA SER A 170 -10.19 -7.17 5.35
C SER A 170 -8.87 -7.54 4.66
N THR A 171 -7.86 -7.99 5.39
CA THR A 171 -6.62 -8.53 4.82
C THR A 171 -6.89 -9.78 3.98
N ILE A 172 -7.69 -10.74 4.47
CA ILE A 172 -8.08 -11.94 3.71
C ILE A 172 -8.70 -11.57 2.37
N ALA A 173 -9.65 -10.62 2.36
CA ALA A 173 -10.35 -10.20 1.16
C ALA A 173 -9.48 -9.34 0.22
N GLY A 174 -8.78 -8.34 0.77
CA GLY A 174 -7.92 -7.44 0.04
C GLY A 174 -6.73 -8.14 -0.60
N GLU A 175 -5.98 -8.91 0.19
CA GLU A 175 -4.85 -9.71 -0.31
C GLU A 175 -5.30 -10.85 -1.22
N GLY A 176 -6.55 -11.32 -1.05
CA GLY A 176 -7.16 -12.29 -1.96
C GLY A 176 -7.33 -11.71 -3.37
N ILE A 177 -7.90 -10.50 -3.46
CA ILE A 177 -8.09 -9.79 -4.74
C ILE A 177 -6.76 -9.33 -5.33
N ASP A 178 -5.84 -8.82 -4.50
CA ASP A 178 -4.47 -8.52 -4.90
C ASP A 178 -3.83 -9.75 -5.55
N SER A 179 -3.83 -10.89 -4.88
CA SER A 179 -3.22 -12.12 -5.37
C SER A 179 -3.90 -12.65 -6.64
N LEU A 180 -5.23 -12.57 -6.72
CA LEU A 180 -6.00 -12.97 -7.91
C LEU A 180 -5.67 -12.15 -9.16
N ILE A 181 -5.22 -10.92 -8.99
CA ILE A 181 -4.84 -10.03 -10.10
C ILE A 181 -3.34 -10.11 -10.36
N PHE A 182 -2.52 -10.05 -9.30
CA PHE A 182 -1.07 -9.99 -9.38
C PHE A 182 -0.48 -11.23 -10.05
N TYR A 183 -0.75 -12.43 -9.52
CA TYR A 183 -0.07 -13.64 -9.98
C TYR A 183 -0.39 -13.98 -11.45
N PRO A 184 -1.65 -13.89 -11.92
CA PRO A 184 -1.94 -14.07 -13.34
C PRO A 184 -1.29 -12.99 -14.22
N LEU A 185 -1.38 -11.71 -13.84
CA LEU A 185 -0.78 -10.64 -14.66
C LEU A 185 0.74 -10.74 -14.71
N ALA A 186 1.39 -11.06 -13.59
CA ALA A 186 2.84 -11.15 -13.49
C ALA A 186 3.41 -12.38 -14.22
N PHE A 187 2.76 -13.55 -14.10
CA PHE A 187 3.40 -14.82 -14.45
C PHE A 187 2.65 -15.68 -15.48
N LEU A 188 1.37 -15.44 -15.76
CA LEU A 188 0.64 -16.29 -16.70
C LEU A 188 1.22 -16.15 -18.13
N GLY A 189 1.67 -17.25 -18.72
CA GLY A 189 2.34 -17.24 -20.03
C GLY A 189 3.76 -16.66 -20.00
N ALA A 190 4.35 -16.45 -18.82
CA ALA A 190 5.79 -16.24 -18.69
C ALA A 190 6.55 -17.56 -18.88
N GLU A 191 7.79 -17.48 -19.34
CA GLU A 191 8.64 -18.65 -19.55
C GLU A 191 8.86 -19.41 -18.23
N GLY A 192 8.66 -20.72 -18.24
CA GLY A 192 8.77 -21.57 -17.04
C GLY A 192 7.56 -21.54 -16.10
N TRP A 193 6.51 -20.77 -16.38
CA TRP A 193 5.31 -20.67 -15.55
C TRP A 193 4.09 -21.38 -16.17
N THR A 194 3.71 -22.52 -15.60
CA THR A 194 2.47 -23.22 -15.98
C THR A 194 1.26 -22.63 -15.28
N THR A 195 0.06 -22.74 -15.85
CA THR A 195 -1.19 -22.27 -15.20
C THR A 195 -1.40 -22.90 -13.83
N ALA A 196 -1.07 -24.19 -13.68
CA ALA A 196 -1.14 -24.88 -12.41
C ALA A 196 -0.16 -24.29 -11.38
N LEU A 197 1.07 -23.99 -11.78
CA LEU A 197 2.07 -23.34 -10.92
C LEU A 197 1.61 -21.95 -10.49
N VAL A 198 1.03 -21.15 -11.40
CA VAL A 198 0.50 -19.82 -11.08
C VAL A 198 -0.60 -19.94 -10.02
N ILE A 199 -1.56 -20.86 -10.17
CA ILE A 199 -2.64 -21.07 -9.20
C ILE A 199 -2.08 -21.53 -7.84
N GLN A 200 -1.12 -22.46 -7.85
CA GLN A 200 -0.50 -22.98 -6.63
C GLN A 200 0.27 -21.89 -5.88
N VAL A 201 1.08 -21.11 -6.59
CA VAL A 201 1.83 -19.99 -6.00
C VAL A 201 0.87 -18.92 -5.50
N LEU A 202 -0.17 -18.56 -6.25
CA LEU A 202 -1.19 -17.61 -5.83
C LEU A 202 -1.80 -17.99 -4.48
N PHE A 203 -2.32 -19.22 -4.38
CA PHE A 203 -2.96 -19.67 -3.15
C PHE A 203 -1.98 -19.76 -1.99
N THR A 204 -0.79 -20.32 -2.23
CA THR A 204 0.27 -20.45 -1.23
C THR A 204 0.69 -19.09 -0.69
N GLN A 205 0.89 -18.12 -1.58
CA GLN A 205 1.34 -16.79 -1.22
C GLN A 205 0.26 -16.02 -0.48
N TRP A 206 -0.99 -16.07 -0.92
CA TRP A 206 -2.12 -15.50 -0.20
C TRP A 206 -2.24 -16.06 1.22
N ALA A 207 -2.22 -17.39 1.35
CA ALA A 207 -2.29 -18.06 2.66
C ALA A 207 -1.11 -17.67 3.57
N LEU A 208 0.10 -17.60 3.01
CA LEU A 208 1.29 -17.17 3.74
C LEU A 208 1.23 -15.70 4.16
N LYS A 209 0.72 -14.79 3.32
CA LYS A 209 0.53 -13.38 3.68
C LYS A 209 -0.41 -13.25 4.89
N VAL A 210 -1.55 -13.96 4.87
CA VAL A 210 -2.50 -13.98 5.99
C VAL A 210 -1.88 -14.61 7.24
N ALA A 211 -1.13 -15.70 7.11
CA ALA A 211 -0.47 -16.33 8.25
C ALA A 211 0.61 -15.43 8.87
N TRP A 212 1.40 -14.75 8.02
CA TRP A 212 2.43 -13.82 8.47
C TRP A 212 1.86 -12.64 9.25
N GLU A 213 0.74 -12.08 8.80
CA GLU A 213 0.04 -11.02 9.52
C GLU A 213 -0.24 -11.44 10.98
N VAL A 214 -0.81 -12.64 11.16
CA VAL A 214 -1.13 -13.19 12.49
C VAL A 214 0.13 -13.42 13.32
N ILE A 215 1.20 -13.94 12.72
CA ILE A 215 2.45 -14.29 13.42
C ILE A 215 3.26 -13.05 13.79
N LEU A 216 3.32 -12.04 12.93
CA LEU A 216 4.16 -10.85 13.11
C LEU A 216 3.48 -9.78 13.97
N THR A 217 2.15 -9.83 14.12
CA THR A 217 1.39 -8.92 14.98
C THR A 217 2.06 -8.66 16.35
N PRO A 218 2.47 -9.68 17.15
CA PRO A 218 3.17 -9.46 18.43
C PRO A 218 4.52 -8.73 18.29
N VAL A 219 5.27 -9.00 17.22
CA VAL A 219 6.56 -8.34 16.95
C VAL A 219 6.33 -6.88 16.59
N THR A 220 5.29 -6.58 15.79
CA THR A 220 4.88 -5.22 15.47
C THR A 220 4.62 -4.41 16.75
N TYR A 221 3.89 -4.97 17.73
CA TYR A 221 3.68 -4.31 19.03
C TYR A 221 5.00 -3.98 19.77
N LEU A 222 5.98 -4.88 19.74
CA LEU A 222 7.28 -4.64 20.39
C LEU A 222 8.06 -3.50 19.73
N VAL A 223 8.11 -3.48 18.39
CA VAL A 223 8.83 -2.46 17.60
C VAL A 223 8.16 -1.10 17.75
N VAL A 224 6.83 -1.03 17.64
CA VAL A 224 6.05 0.19 17.88
C VAL A 224 6.32 0.73 19.28
N GLY A 225 6.22 -0.12 20.31
CA GLY A 225 6.46 0.29 21.69
C GLY A 225 7.87 0.84 21.91
N PHE A 226 8.88 0.20 21.30
CA PHE A 226 10.26 0.69 21.33
C PHE A 226 10.40 2.07 20.67
N LEU A 227 9.86 2.26 19.47
CA LEU A 227 9.98 3.52 18.73
C LEU A 227 9.20 4.66 19.40
N LYS A 228 7.98 4.43 19.87
CA LYS A 228 7.20 5.44 20.62
C LYS A 228 7.95 5.91 21.87
N ARG A 229 8.58 5.00 22.62
CA ARG A 229 9.42 5.35 23.79
C ARG A 229 10.67 6.16 23.41
N ARG A 230 11.29 5.85 22.27
CA ARG A 230 12.52 6.51 21.82
C ARG A 230 12.28 7.86 21.15
N GLU A 231 11.17 8.02 20.46
CA GLU A 231 10.74 9.29 19.86
C GLU A 231 10.00 10.17 20.89
N GLY A 232 9.56 9.61 22.01
CA GLY A 232 8.88 10.34 23.08
C GLY A 232 7.46 10.79 22.73
N VAL A 233 6.91 10.29 21.63
CA VAL A 233 5.60 10.66 21.09
C VAL A 233 4.71 9.45 20.89
N ASP A 234 3.41 9.66 21.12
CA ASP A 234 2.33 8.76 20.71
C ASP A 234 1.37 9.56 19.84
N VAL A 235 1.45 9.35 18.52
CA VAL A 235 0.71 10.15 17.54
C VAL A 235 -0.69 9.58 17.38
N PHE A 236 -1.71 10.38 17.70
CA PHE A 236 -3.10 10.00 17.46
C PHE A 236 -3.64 10.73 16.23
N ASP A 237 -4.18 9.96 15.28
CA ASP A 237 -4.84 10.44 14.06
C ASP A 237 -6.29 10.89 14.36
N GLU A 238 -6.46 11.83 15.30
CA GLU A 238 -7.76 12.42 15.60
C GLU A 238 -8.17 13.43 14.50
N GLY A 239 -9.26 13.11 13.78
CA GLY A 239 -9.79 13.96 12.70
C GLY A 239 -9.13 13.76 11.33
N THR A 240 -8.36 12.67 11.14
CA THR A 240 -7.75 12.34 9.85
C THR A 240 -8.79 11.75 8.89
N ASP A 241 -8.86 12.31 7.68
CA ASP A 241 -9.66 11.75 6.59
C ASP A 241 -8.92 10.52 6.03
N PHE A 242 -9.44 9.33 6.31
CA PHE A 242 -8.84 8.03 5.94
C PHE A 242 -8.95 7.71 4.45
N THR A 243 -9.51 8.61 3.66
CA THR A 243 -9.51 8.43 2.21
C THR A 243 -8.11 8.64 1.64
N PRO A 244 -7.62 7.75 0.75
CA PRO A 244 -6.28 7.87 0.16
C PRO A 244 -6.06 9.18 -0.62
N PHE A 245 -7.12 9.94 -0.88
CA PHE A 245 -7.13 11.14 -1.73
C PHE A 245 -7.70 12.41 -1.07
N ALA A 246 -8.11 12.41 0.21
CA ALA A 246 -8.61 13.66 0.80
C ALA A 246 -7.49 14.67 1.06
N THR A 247 -7.61 15.81 0.38
CA THR A 247 -7.16 17.10 0.90
C THR A 247 -8.35 18.03 0.89
N ARG A 248 -8.76 18.47 2.08
CA ARG A 248 -9.79 19.47 2.27
C ARG A 248 -9.34 20.75 1.54
N HIS A 249 -10.20 21.25 0.66
CA HIS A 249 -10.14 22.56 0.01
C HIS A 249 -9.22 22.77 -1.20
N VAL A 250 -9.22 21.92 -2.22
CA VAL A 250 -9.09 22.44 -3.60
C VAL A 250 -9.75 21.46 -4.58
N GLY A 251 -10.75 21.90 -5.35
CA GLY A 251 -11.36 21.11 -6.44
C GLY A 251 -10.38 20.63 -7.51
N LEU A 252 -9.15 21.14 -7.51
CA LEU A 252 -8.04 20.76 -8.39
C LEU A 252 -7.57 19.30 -8.25
N ALA A 253 -7.77 18.64 -7.10
CA ALA A 253 -7.25 17.29 -6.87
C ALA A 253 -8.03 16.19 -7.61
N LYS A 254 -9.36 16.35 -7.76
CA LYS A 254 -10.20 15.36 -8.44
C LYS A 254 -9.89 15.33 -9.94
N ASP A 255 -9.72 16.52 -10.53
CA ASP A 255 -9.38 16.67 -11.94
C ASP A 255 -7.97 16.19 -12.24
N ALA A 256 -7.00 16.50 -11.36
CA ALA A 256 -5.64 15.96 -11.46
C ALA A 256 -5.62 14.43 -11.33
N LEU A 257 -6.40 13.86 -10.40
CA LEU A 257 -6.52 12.41 -10.23
C LEU A 257 -7.11 11.74 -11.48
N HIS A 258 -8.17 12.30 -12.07
CA HIS A 258 -8.71 11.80 -13.34
C HIS A 258 -7.68 11.87 -14.47
N ILE A 259 -6.86 12.93 -14.51
CA ILE A 259 -5.79 13.06 -15.50
C ILE A 259 -4.71 12.00 -15.28
N TYR A 260 -4.21 11.80 -14.05
CA TYR A 260 -3.17 10.80 -13.78
C TYR A 260 -3.66 9.36 -13.92
N VAL A 261 -4.88 9.06 -13.45
CA VAL A 261 -5.52 7.74 -13.61
C VAL A 261 -5.82 7.47 -15.08
N GLY A 262 -6.37 8.46 -15.78
CA GLY A 262 -6.62 8.39 -17.22
C GLY A 262 -5.33 8.17 -18.01
N LEU A 263 -4.25 8.89 -17.68
CA LEU A 263 -2.94 8.75 -18.32
C LEU A 263 -2.29 7.39 -18.01
N THR A 264 -2.41 6.91 -16.77
CA THR A 264 -1.85 5.61 -16.35
C THR A 264 -2.61 4.45 -17.01
N LEU A 265 -3.94 4.52 -17.09
CA LEU A 265 -4.77 3.54 -17.80
C LEU A 265 -4.52 3.59 -19.30
N PHE A 266 -4.35 4.78 -19.86
CA PHE A 266 -4.02 4.98 -21.28
C PHE A 266 -2.66 4.36 -21.64
N LEU A 267 -1.61 4.73 -20.91
CA LEU A 267 -0.25 4.23 -21.14
C LEU A 267 -0.14 2.74 -20.81
N GLY A 268 -0.76 2.31 -19.71
CA GLY A 268 -0.79 0.92 -19.26
C GLY A 268 -1.53 0.00 -20.24
N ALA A 269 -2.68 0.40 -20.77
CA ALA A 269 -3.41 -0.36 -21.78
C ALA A 269 -2.68 -0.37 -23.12
N ALA A 270 -2.10 0.76 -23.55
CA ALA A 270 -1.28 0.82 -24.75
C ALA A 270 -0.09 -0.15 -24.68
N LEU A 271 0.57 -0.20 -23.52
CA LEU A 271 1.71 -1.09 -23.28
C LEU A 271 1.28 -2.57 -23.17
N ALA A 272 0.22 -2.88 -22.41
CA ALA A 272 -0.26 -4.24 -22.16
C ALA A 272 -0.79 -4.93 -23.43
N PHE A 273 -1.51 -4.19 -24.29
CA PHE A 273 -2.10 -4.74 -25.51
C PHE A 273 -1.27 -4.43 -26.77
N ARG A 274 -0.07 -3.87 -26.60
CA ARG A 274 0.83 -3.43 -27.68
C ARG A 274 0.11 -2.53 -28.70
N TRP A 275 -0.81 -1.70 -28.23
CA TRP A 275 -1.53 -0.76 -29.09
C TRP A 275 -0.69 0.49 -29.33
N PRO A 276 -0.64 1.01 -30.57
CA PRO A 276 0.03 2.29 -30.83
C PRO A 276 -0.61 3.40 -29.99
N LEU A 277 0.19 4.31 -29.43
CA LEU A 277 -0.32 5.47 -28.66
C LEU A 277 -1.20 6.43 -29.50
N ARG A 278 -1.10 6.34 -30.83
CA ARG A 278 -1.99 7.05 -31.78
C ARG A 278 -3.32 6.34 -32.03
N SER A 279 -3.48 5.11 -31.55
CA SER A 279 -4.72 4.34 -31.68
C SER A 279 -5.79 4.91 -30.76
N TRP A 280 -7.05 4.80 -31.17
CA TRP A 280 -8.21 5.17 -30.35
C TRP A 280 -8.52 4.16 -29.23
N LYS A 281 -7.92 2.95 -29.29
CA LYS A 281 -8.22 1.86 -28.35
C LYS A 281 -7.78 2.12 -26.90
N PRO A 282 -6.59 2.68 -26.61
CA PRO A 282 -6.24 3.06 -25.23
C PRO A 282 -7.09 4.23 -24.72
N TRP A 283 -7.51 5.14 -25.60
CA TRP A 283 -8.45 6.22 -25.27
C TRP A 283 -9.81 5.69 -24.85
N LEU A 284 -10.32 4.63 -25.49
CA LEU A 284 -11.54 3.94 -25.07
C LEU A 284 -11.45 3.40 -23.64
N VAL A 285 -10.31 2.81 -23.25
CA VAL A 285 -10.11 2.26 -21.91
C VAL A 285 -10.11 3.37 -20.86
N ALA A 286 -9.39 4.46 -21.13
CA ALA A 286 -9.38 5.62 -20.24
C ALA A 286 -10.77 6.27 -20.14
N LEU A 287 -11.50 6.39 -21.25
CA LEU A 287 -12.85 6.95 -21.30
C LEU A 287 -13.87 6.06 -20.57
N ALA A 288 -13.83 4.74 -20.76
CA ALA A 288 -14.71 3.80 -20.08
C ALA A 288 -14.51 3.86 -18.56
N ALA A 289 -13.26 3.93 -18.10
CA ALA A 289 -12.95 4.10 -16.68
C ALA A 289 -13.45 5.44 -16.13
N ALA A 290 -13.30 6.54 -16.89
CA ALA A 290 -13.81 7.85 -16.49
C ALA A 290 -15.35 7.88 -16.39
N LEU A 291 -16.05 7.31 -17.36
CA LEU A 291 -17.52 7.23 -17.37
C LEU A 291 -18.06 6.33 -16.24
N LEU A 292 -17.37 5.23 -15.94
CA LEU A 292 -17.71 4.37 -14.80
C LEU A 292 -17.51 5.09 -13.46
N GLY A 293 -16.43 5.89 -13.35
CA GLY A 293 -16.18 6.74 -12.19
C GLY A 293 -17.30 7.78 -11.99
N GLU A 294 -17.69 8.49 -13.05
CA GLU A 294 -18.78 9.47 -12.96
C GLU A 294 -20.15 8.82 -12.70
N ALA A 295 -20.44 7.67 -13.30
CA ALA A 295 -21.67 6.94 -13.04
C ALA A 295 -21.76 6.44 -11.58
N TRP A 296 -20.62 6.06 -10.99
CA TRP A 296 -20.54 5.68 -9.58
C TRP A 296 -20.80 6.87 -8.66
N ASP A 297 -20.17 8.01 -8.92
CA ASP A 297 -20.40 9.25 -8.16
C ASP A 297 -21.84 9.75 -8.28
N LEU A 298 -22.45 9.64 -9.46
CA LEU A 298 -23.85 10.01 -9.67
C LEU A 298 -24.78 9.11 -8.86
N ARG A 299 -24.50 7.81 -8.81
CA ARG A 299 -25.23 6.85 -7.99
C ARG A 299 -25.10 7.15 -6.50
N ASP A 300 -23.89 7.42 -6.00
CA ASP A 300 -23.66 7.73 -4.59
C ASP A 300 -24.35 9.04 -4.17
N ASN A 301 -24.34 10.06 -5.04
CA ASN A 301 -25.08 11.31 -4.80
C ASN A 301 -26.60 11.11 -4.78
N LEU A 302 -27.14 10.22 -5.62
CA LEU A 302 -28.58 9.90 -5.64
C LEU A 302 -29.02 9.04 -4.44
N VAL A 303 -28.12 8.23 -3.88
CA VAL A 303 -28.42 7.31 -2.75
C VAL A 303 -28.27 8.00 -1.39
N HIS A 304 -27.48 9.07 -1.27
CA HIS A 304 -27.13 9.66 0.03
C HIS A 304 -27.75 11.04 0.34
N HIS A 305 -28.73 11.52 -0.43
CA HIS A 305 -29.54 12.68 0.00
C HIS A 305 -30.59 12.30 1.07
N ILE A 306 -30.11 12.11 2.30
CA ILE A 306 -30.94 12.31 3.50
C ILE A 306 -30.69 13.76 3.95
N PRO A 307 -31.68 14.68 3.85
CA PRO A 307 -31.52 16.02 4.39
C PRO A 307 -31.31 15.93 5.91
N HIS A 308 -30.14 16.36 6.39
CA HIS A 308 -29.91 16.57 7.81
C HIS A 308 -30.88 17.66 8.29
N ALA A 309 -31.86 17.27 9.09
CA ALA A 309 -32.69 18.19 9.85
C ALA A 309 -31.79 19.07 10.72
N ALA A 310 -32.04 20.37 10.70
CA ALA A 310 -31.35 21.35 11.53
C ALA A 310 -31.44 20.96 13.02
N ASP A 311 -30.28 20.87 13.70
CA ASP A 311 -30.16 20.69 15.15
C ASP A 311 -30.67 21.98 15.84
N PRO A 312 -31.78 21.94 16.60
CA PRO A 312 -32.23 23.08 17.38
C PRO A 312 -31.65 22.96 18.78
N ARG A 313 -30.45 23.51 19.01
CA ARG A 313 -29.94 23.75 20.36
C ARG A 313 -29.63 25.23 20.58
N PRO A 314 -30.15 25.84 21.67
CA PRO A 314 -29.98 27.25 21.93
C PRO A 314 -28.56 27.55 22.45
N ASN A 315 -28.08 28.73 22.10
CA ASN A 315 -26.83 29.32 22.54
C ASN A 315 -26.69 29.24 24.07
N HIS A 316 -25.70 28.49 24.57
CA HIS A 316 -25.19 28.67 25.92
C HIS A 316 -23.88 29.46 25.87
N GLU A 317 -23.90 30.56 26.60
CA GLU A 317 -22.82 31.53 26.82
C GLU A 317 -21.51 30.88 27.27
N ALA A 318 -20.40 31.41 26.75
CA ALA A 318 -19.06 31.08 27.18
C ALA A 318 -18.73 31.70 28.55
N PRO A 319 -18.14 30.95 29.51
CA PRO A 319 -17.44 31.55 30.64
C PRO A 319 -15.97 31.82 30.28
N GLY A 320 -15.50 33.01 30.63
CA GLY A 320 -14.23 33.60 30.23
C GLY A 320 -12.97 32.79 30.55
N THR A 321 -12.03 32.84 29.61
CA THR A 321 -10.66 32.34 29.77
C THR A 321 -9.81 33.43 30.43
N GLN A 322 -9.47 33.25 31.71
CA GLN A 322 -8.39 33.98 32.36
C GLN A 322 -7.05 33.57 31.72
N ILE A 323 -6.30 34.57 31.28
CA ILE A 323 -4.94 34.45 30.73
C ILE A 323 -3.98 34.36 31.93
N CYS A 324 -3.25 33.25 32.08
CA CYS A 324 -2.12 33.17 33.00
C CYS A 324 -0.89 33.85 32.37
N GLU A 325 -0.51 35.01 32.91
CA GLU A 325 0.81 35.63 32.70
C GLU A 325 1.90 34.82 33.42
N TYR A 326 3.01 34.56 32.72
CA TYR A 326 4.26 34.09 33.32
C TYR A 326 5.04 35.29 33.89
N PRO A 327 5.62 35.20 35.09
CA PRO A 327 6.51 36.25 35.59
C PRO A 327 7.87 36.17 34.89
N LYS A 328 8.35 37.33 34.44
CA LYS A 328 9.74 37.54 34.05
C LYS A 328 10.56 37.79 35.30
N GLU A 329 11.52 36.92 35.60
CA GLU A 329 12.84 37.25 36.15
C GLU A 329 13.88 36.33 35.52
#